data_AF-A0A4Z1DVK1-F1
#
_entry.id   AF-A0A4Z1DVK1-F1
#
_cell.length_a   1.000
_cell.length_b   1.000
_cell.length_c   1.000
_cell.angle_alpha   90.00
_cell.angle_beta   90.00
_cell.angle_gamma   90.00
#
_symmetry.space_group_name_H-M   'P 1'
#
loop_
_entity.id
_entity.type
_entity.pdbx_description
1 polymer ?
#
loop_
_entity_poly.entity_id
_entity_poly.type
_entity_poly.pdbx_seq_one_letter_code
_entity_poly.pdbx_strand_id
1 'polypeptide(L)'
;MIQLSKLSILLSSILFIGIGIVLFVNPIEKIATFSWLISLGFFLISFSRLSRYYRERTRRSAYSPSLLQSVISLVFAVYLLLYGYQTLPIVFPITLGIWLLYKSALSLRKAHYLSKRSEELSKKFTFWGLIQLFVGLFLIVSPLSISLFLLNILGLFFLIIGIQSLRLFMKLQNDR
;
A
#
# COMPACT_ATOMS: atom_id res chain seq x y z
N MET A 1 24.07 26.93 2.22
CA MET A 1 23.38 25.61 2.28
C MET A 1 22.25 25.55 3.31
N ILE A 2 22.41 26.09 4.53
CA ILE A 2 21.39 26.02 5.61
C ILE A 2 20.06 26.77 5.30
N GLN A 3 20.08 27.83 4.50
CA GLN A 3 18.84 28.54 4.12
C GLN A 3 18.00 27.78 3.07
N LEU A 4 18.65 27.13 2.09
CA LEU A 4 17.95 26.29 1.11
C LEU A 4 17.28 25.09 1.79
N SER A 5 17.93 24.47 2.78
CA SER A 5 17.32 23.38 3.53
C SER A 5 16.10 23.85 4.34
N LYS A 6 16.17 25.01 5.01
CA LYS A 6 15.01 25.59 5.72
C LYS A 6 13.82 25.87 4.81
N LEU A 7 14.05 26.46 3.63
CA LEU A 7 13.00 26.76 2.68
C LEU A 7 12.38 25.48 2.11
N SER A 8 13.20 24.44 1.86
CA SER A 8 12.72 23.13 1.42
C SER A 8 11.85 22.43 2.48
N ILE A 9 12.20 22.55 3.77
CA ILE A 9 11.42 21.99 4.88
C ILE A 9 10.08 22.71 5.00
N LEU A 10 10.06 24.04 4.93
CA LEU A 10 8.83 24.83 4.97
C LEU A 10 7.89 24.48 3.81
N LEU A 11 8.43 24.43 2.59
CA LEU A 11 7.67 24.10 1.39
C LEU A 11 7.08 22.68 1.48
N SER A 12 7.89 21.71 1.87
CA SER A 12 7.49 20.32 2.09
C SER A 12 6.37 20.21 3.13
N SER A 13 6.46 21.00 4.21
CA SER A 13 5.45 21.01 5.27
C SER A 13 4.10 21.51 4.79
N ILE A 14 4.08 22.64 4.06
CA ILE A 14 2.86 23.21 3.48
C ILE A 14 2.24 22.23 2.48
N LEU A 15 3.07 21.60 1.64
CA LEU A 15 2.63 20.59 0.68
C LEU A 15 1.99 19.39 1.37
N PHE A 16 2.62 18.82 2.41
CA PHE A 16 2.08 17.67 3.12
C PHE A 16 0.78 17.98 3.86
N ILE A 17 0.68 19.15 4.50
CA ILE A 17 -0.57 19.57 5.15
C ILE A 17 -1.67 19.78 4.10
N GLY A 18 -1.35 20.48 3.01
CA GLY A 18 -2.30 20.72 1.91
C GLY A 18 -2.82 19.42 1.30
N ILE A 19 -1.93 18.48 0.99
CA ILE A 19 -2.29 17.14 0.50
C ILE A 19 -3.17 16.40 1.52
N GLY A 20 -2.82 16.46 2.81
CA GLY A 20 -3.59 15.86 3.89
C GLY A 20 -5.01 16.40 3.95
N ILE A 21 -5.22 17.71 3.89
CA ILE A 21 -6.55 18.34 3.88
C ILE A 21 -7.33 17.94 2.62
N VAL A 22 -6.70 18.01 1.45
CA VAL A 22 -7.35 17.68 0.16
C VAL A 22 -7.81 16.22 0.12
N LEU A 23 -7.11 15.31 0.79
CA LEU A 23 -7.48 13.89 0.90
C LEU A 23 -8.82 13.67 1.63
N PHE A 24 -9.21 14.57 2.55
CA PHE A 24 -10.50 14.50 3.23
C PHE A 24 -11.64 15.14 2.42
N VAL A 25 -11.33 15.99 1.44
CA VAL A 25 -12.32 16.66 0.60
C VAL A 25 -12.64 15.77 -0.62
N ASN A 26 -13.86 15.24 -0.68
CA ASN A 26 -14.37 14.33 -1.72
C ASN A 26 -13.50 13.07 -1.93
N PRO A 27 -13.46 12.16 -0.94
CA PRO A 27 -12.54 11.02 -0.94
C PRO A 27 -12.75 10.06 -2.12
N ILE A 28 -13.96 9.96 -2.68
CA ILE A 28 -14.27 9.07 -3.82
C ILE A 28 -13.46 9.46 -5.06
N GLU A 29 -13.45 10.75 -5.42
CA GLU A 29 -12.68 11.23 -6.58
C GLU A 29 -11.17 11.12 -6.33
N LYS A 30 -10.74 11.34 -5.08
CA LYS A 30 -9.32 11.24 -4.70
C LYS A 30 -8.81 9.80 -4.74
N ILE A 31 -9.63 8.82 -4.37
CA ILE A 31 -9.29 7.40 -4.53
C ILE A 31 -8.93 7.09 -5.98
N ALA A 32 -9.70 7.59 -6.95
CA ALA A 32 -9.46 7.36 -8.36
C ALA A 32 -8.11 7.94 -8.81
N THR A 33 -7.82 9.18 -8.43
CA THR A 33 -6.53 9.84 -8.73
C THR A 33 -5.35 9.11 -8.10
N PHE A 34 -5.45 8.70 -6.84
CA PHE A 34 -4.39 7.94 -6.16
C PHE A 34 -4.19 6.56 -6.77
N SER A 35 -5.28 5.89 -7.13
CA SER A 35 -5.24 4.59 -7.80
C SER A 35 -4.52 4.69 -9.14
N TRP A 36 -4.80 5.74 -9.92
CA TRP A 36 -4.10 6.00 -11.18
C TRP A 36 -2.61 6.27 -10.97
N LEU A 37 -2.22 7.04 -9.94
CA LEU A 37 -0.81 7.26 -9.59
C LEU A 37 -0.10 5.95 -9.19
N ILE A 38 -0.78 5.09 -8.42
CA ILE A 38 -0.26 3.78 -8.05
C ILE A 38 -0.07 2.91 -9.30
N SER A 39 -1.05 2.88 -10.21
CA SER A 39 -0.94 2.19 -11.50
C SER A 39 0.25 2.67 -12.33
N LEU A 40 0.46 3.99 -12.39
CA LEU A 40 1.61 4.59 -13.08
C LEU A 40 2.93 4.13 -12.46
N GLY A 41 3.01 4.08 -11.13
CA GLY A 41 4.16 3.53 -10.41
C GLY A 41 4.44 2.06 -10.76
N PHE A 42 3.40 1.22 -10.75
CA PHE A 42 3.51 -0.19 -11.16
C PHE A 42 3.98 -0.33 -12.61
N PHE A 43 3.51 0.54 -13.51
CA PHE A 43 3.95 0.58 -14.90
C PHE A 43 5.43 0.91 -15.01
N LEU A 44 5.90 1.97 -14.35
CA LEU A 44 7.31 2.36 -14.36
C LEU A 44 8.22 1.26 -13.79
N ILE A 45 7.81 0.61 -12.69
CA ILE A 45 8.55 -0.50 -12.10
C ILE A 45 8.61 -1.69 -13.07
N SER A 46 7.49 -2.06 -13.68
CA SER A 46 7.42 -3.19 -14.61
C SER A 46 8.22 -2.93 -15.89
N PHE A 47 8.15 -1.69 -16.39
CA PHE A 47 8.96 -1.23 -17.52
C PHE A 47 10.45 -1.23 -17.18
N SER A 48 10.83 -0.78 -15.99
CA SER A 48 12.22 -0.83 -15.51
C SER A 48 12.75 -2.26 -15.44
N ARG A 49 11.96 -3.22 -14.92
CA ARG A 49 12.33 -4.64 -14.90
C ARG A 49 12.54 -5.20 -16.31
N LEU A 50 11.64 -4.88 -17.23
CA LEU A 50 11.77 -5.30 -18.62
C LEU A 50 13.01 -4.69 -19.28
N SER A 51 13.25 -3.39 -19.12
CA SER A 51 14.43 -2.70 -19.63
C SER A 51 15.72 -3.28 -19.06
N ARG A 52 15.75 -3.59 -17.76
CA ARG A 52 16.87 -4.24 -17.08
C ARG A 52 17.13 -5.63 -17.65
N TYR A 53 16.09 -6.42 -17.90
CA TYR A 53 16.23 -7.73 -18.54
C TYR A 53 16.93 -7.61 -19.90
N TYR A 54 16.51 -6.69 -20.77
CA TYR A 54 17.15 -6.49 -22.08
C TYR A 54 18.61 -6.03 -21.97
N ARG A 55 18.94 -5.21 -20.96
CA ARG A 55 20.32 -4.76 -20.70
C ARG A 55 21.21 -5.88 -20.16
N GLU A 56 20.67 -6.78 -19.35
CA GLU A 56 21.40 -7.92 -18.76
C GLU A 56 21.45 -9.16 -19.68
N ARG A 57 20.59 -9.21 -20.71
CA ARG A 57 20.56 -10.26 -21.74
C ARG A 57 21.91 -10.43 -22.46
N THR A 58 22.72 -9.38 -22.53
CA THR A 58 24.06 -9.41 -23.12
C THR A 58 25.08 -10.21 -22.26
N ARG A 59 24.76 -10.58 -21.01
CA ARG A 59 25.68 -11.26 -20.08
C ARG A 59 25.22 -12.61 -19.53
N ARG A 60 23.98 -13.08 -19.81
CA ARG A 60 23.47 -14.37 -19.29
C ARG A 60 22.62 -15.13 -20.30
N SER A 61 22.75 -16.46 -20.26
CA SER A 61 22.09 -17.45 -21.14
C SER A 61 20.56 -17.31 -21.21
N ALA A 62 20.04 -17.67 -22.37
CA ALA A 62 18.84 -17.16 -23.02
C ALA A 62 17.47 -17.66 -22.51
N TYR A 63 17.38 -18.24 -21.31
CA TYR A 63 16.08 -18.65 -20.76
C TYR A 63 16.03 -18.43 -19.25
N SER A 64 15.36 -17.37 -18.84
CA SER A 64 15.05 -17.12 -17.43
C SER A 64 13.56 -16.83 -17.27
N PRO A 65 12.87 -17.44 -16.29
CA PRO A 65 11.45 -17.20 -15.99
C PRO A 65 11.11 -15.71 -15.74
N SER A 66 12.13 -14.88 -15.51
CA SER A 66 12.00 -13.45 -15.28
C SER A 66 11.49 -12.65 -16.48
N LEU A 67 11.68 -13.11 -17.73
CA LEU A 67 11.10 -12.44 -18.90
C LEU A 67 9.58 -12.57 -18.90
N LEU A 68 9.06 -13.79 -18.76
CA LEU A 68 7.61 -14.03 -18.70
C LEU A 68 6.99 -13.26 -17.54
N GLN A 69 7.62 -13.29 -16.37
CA GLN A 69 7.14 -12.52 -15.22
C GLN A 69 7.12 -11.02 -15.50
N SER A 70 8.16 -10.47 -16.15
CA SER A 70 8.24 -9.05 -16.47
C SER A 70 7.19 -8.63 -17.49
N VAL A 71 6.98 -9.44 -18.54
CA VAL A 71 5.96 -9.20 -19.56
C VAL A 71 4.55 -9.27 -18.97
N ILE A 72 4.24 -10.30 -18.18
CA ILE A 72 2.94 -10.44 -17.50
C ILE A 72 2.72 -9.23 -16.57
N SER A 73 3.74 -8.84 -15.80
CA SER A 73 3.64 -7.67 -14.92
C SER A 73 3.42 -6.37 -15.69
N LEU A 74 4.02 -6.22 -16.87
CA LEU A 74 3.84 -5.04 -17.71
C LEU A 74 2.42 -4.99 -18.30
N VAL A 75 1.91 -6.11 -18.81
CA VAL A 75 0.53 -6.21 -19.31
C VAL A 75 -0.47 -5.87 -18.21
N PHE A 76 -0.26 -6.43 -17.01
CA PHE A 76 -1.08 -6.11 -15.85
C PHE A 76 -1.00 -4.63 -15.48
N ALA A 77 0.19 -4.03 -15.50
CA ALA A 77 0.37 -2.62 -15.20
C ALA A 77 -0.29 -1.70 -16.24
N VAL A 78 -0.25 -2.05 -17.53
CA VAL A 78 -0.96 -1.31 -18.59
C VAL A 78 -2.47 -1.40 -18.39
N TYR A 79 -3.00 -2.59 -18.09
CA TYR A 79 -4.41 -2.76 -17.76
C TYR A 79 -4.83 -1.87 -16.57
N LEU A 80 -4.02 -1.85 -15.51
CA LEU A 80 -4.23 -0.95 -14.38
C LEU A 80 -4.08 0.53 -14.74
N LEU A 81 -3.30 0.90 -15.75
CA LEU A 81 -3.17 2.30 -16.14
C LEU A 81 -4.43 2.79 -16.86
N LEU A 82 -5.07 1.91 -17.63
CA LEU A 82 -6.32 2.19 -18.36
C LEU A 82 -7.56 2.13 -17.45
N TYR A 83 -7.64 1.14 -16.55
CA TYR A 83 -8.84 0.87 -15.73
C TYR A 83 -8.62 1.01 -14.21
N GLY A 84 -7.40 1.24 -13.77
CA GLY A 84 -7.01 1.17 -12.34
C GLY A 84 -7.73 2.16 -11.45
N TYR A 85 -8.22 3.28 -12.00
CA TYR A 85 -8.98 4.26 -11.23
C TYR A 85 -10.24 3.66 -10.57
N GLN A 86 -10.87 2.67 -11.21
CA GLN A 86 -12.02 1.93 -10.65
C GLN A 86 -11.59 0.59 -10.04
N THR A 87 -10.61 -0.08 -10.64
CA THR A 87 -10.33 -1.48 -10.28
C THR A 87 -9.42 -1.61 -9.07
N LEU A 88 -8.40 -0.76 -8.88
CA LEU A 88 -7.47 -0.88 -7.75
C LEU A 88 -8.13 -0.79 -6.37
N PRO A 89 -9.04 0.17 -6.10
CA PRO A 89 -9.75 0.28 -4.83
C PRO A 89 -10.62 -0.94 -4.51
N ILE A 90 -10.90 -1.78 -5.51
CA ILE A 90 -11.74 -2.96 -5.34
C ILE A 90 -10.86 -4.22 -5.26
N VAL A 91 -9.97 -4.39 -6.24
CA VAL A 91 -9.11 -5.56 -6.38
C VAL A 91 -8.13 -5.68 -5.22
N PHE A 92 -7.58 -4.57 -4.72
CA PHE A 92 -6.61 -4.62 -3.63
C PHE A 92 -7.22 -5.11 -2.31
N PRO A 93 -8.33 -4.53 -1.79
CA PRO A 93 -9.01 -5.07 -0.62
C PRO A 93 -9.48 -6.52 -0.80
N ILE A 94 -10.04 -6.88 -1.96
CA ILE A 94 -10.51 -8.25 -2.22
C ILE A 94 -9.34 -9.24 -2.18
N THR A 95 -8.22 -8.93 -2.83
CA THR A 95 -7.04 -9.80 -2.85
C THR A 95 -6.48 -10.00 -1.45
N LEU A 96 -6.40 -8.92 -0.66
CA LEU A 96 -6.01 -9.01 0.75
C LEU A 96 -7.02 -9.81 1.58
N GLY A 97 -8.32 -9.66 1.30
CA GLY A 97 -9.39 -10.40 1.94
C GLY A 97 -9.25 -11.91 1.73
N ILE A 98 -9.10 -12.34 0.48
CA ILE A 98 -8.88 -13.77 0.13
C ILE A 98 -7.63 -14.31 0.83
N TRP A 99 -6.54 -13.55 0.82
CA TRP A 99 -5.30 -13.92 1.51
C TRP A 99 -5.49 -14.08 3.02
N LEU A 100 -6.27 -13.19 3.66
CA LEU A 100 -6.58 -13.28 5.07
C LEU A 100 -7.50 -14.46 5.39
N LEU A 101 -8.47 -14.79 4.53
CA LEU A 101 -9.28 -16.00 4.68
C LEU A 101 -8.41 -17.25 4.64
N TYR A 102 -7.45 -17.32 3.70
CA TYR A 102 -6.48 -18.41 3.65
C TYR A 102 -5.65 -18.50 4.94
N LYS A 103 -5.11 -17.39 5.44
CA LYS A 103 -4.36 -17.38 6.70
C LYS A 103 -5.21 -17.76 7.91
N SER A 104 -6.46 -17.30 7.95
CA SER A 104 -7.41 -17.64 9.01
C SER A 104 -7.62 -19.14 9.07
N ALA A 105 -7.87 -19.79 7.92
CA ALA A 105 -8.00 -21.24 7.84
C ALA A 105 -6.75 -21.96 8.38
N LEU A 106 -5.55 -21.48 8.03
CA LEU A 106 -4.30 -22.03 8.58
C LEU A 106 -4.17 -21.81 10.09
N SER A 107 -4.56 -20.64 10.61
CA SER A 107 -4.51 -20.32 12.04
C SER A 107 -5.44 -21.20 12.85
N LEU A 108 -6.67 -21.43 12.37
CA LEU A 108 -7.65 -22.30 13.02
C LEU A 108 -7.21 -23.77 13.00
N ARG A 109 -6.62 -24.24 11.89
CA ARG A 109 -6.01 -25.58 11.84
C ARG A 109 -4.88 -25.74 12.86
N LYS A 110 -4.00 -24.73 12.97
CA LYS A 110 -2.93 -24.72 13.99
C LYS A 110 -3.49 -24.71 15.41
N ALA A 111 -4.54 -23.93 15.66
CA ALA A 111 -5.19 -23.89 16.96
C ALA A 111 -5.77 -25.26 17.37
N HIS A 112 -6.41 -25.97 16.43
CA HIS A 112 -6.95 -27.30 16.67
C HIS A 112 -5.86 -28.34 16.94
N TYR A 113 -4.71 -28.24 16.27
CA TYR A 113 -3.56 -29.11 16.57
C TYR A 113 -2.96 -28.81 17.96
N LEU A 114 -2.86 -27.53 18.31
CA LEU A 114 -2.28 -27.07 19.58
C LEU A 114 -3.20 -27.25 20.78
N SER A 115 -4.51 -27.48 20.59
CA SER A 115 -5.48 -27.68 21.69
C SER A 115 -5.10 -28.86 22.59
N LYS A 116 -4.42 -29.87 22.03
CA LYS A 116 -3.94 -31.06 22.76
C LYS A 116 -2.61 -30.86 23.48
N ARG A 117 -1.84 -29.81 23.16
CA ARG A 117 -0.49 -29.56 23.73
C ARG A 117 -0.46 -28.37 24.68
N SER A 118 -1.20 -27.32 24.37
CA SER A 118 -1.11 -26.04 25.07
C SER A 118 -2.39 -25.23 24.85
N GLU A 119 -3.23 -25.17 25.87
CA GLU A 119 -4.53 -24.50 25.81
C GLU A 119 -4.39 -22.99 25.53
N GLU A 120 -3.41 -22.33 26.15
CA GLU A 120 -3.18 -20.89 25.99
C GLU A 120 -2.79 -20.50 24.55
N LEU A 121 -1.86 -21.24 23.95
CA LEU A 121 -1.48 -21.02 22.55
C LEU A 121 -2.66 -21.33 21.60
N SER A 122 -3.42 -22.40 21.86
CA SER A 122 -4.61 -22.74 21.07
C SER A 122 -5.65 -21.61 21.10
N LYS A 123 -5.95 -21.05 22.28
CA LYS A 123 -6.85 -19.90 22.43
C LYS A 123 -6.32 -18.68 21.67
N LYS A 124 -5.02 -18.37 21.79
CA LYS A 124 -4.39 -17.25 21.07
C LYS A 124 -4.49 -17.39 19.55
N PHE A 125 -4.20 -18.57 19.00
CA PHE A 125 -4.30 -18.83 17.56
C PHE A 125 -5.76 -18.84 17.07
N THR A 126 -6.71 -19.30 17.90
CA THR A 126 -8.14 -19.24 17.59
C THR A 126 -8.60 -17.79 17.51
N PHE A 127 -8.25 -16.97 18.50
CA PHE A 127 -8.60 -15.56 18.56
C PHE A 127 -8.06 -14.78 17.35
N TRP A 128 -6.77 -14.92 17.05
CA TRP A 128 -6.17 -14.29 15.86
C TRP A 128 -6.77 -14.81 14.56
N GLY A 129 -7.07 -16.11 14.49
CA GLY A 129 -7.71 -16.72 13.32
C GLY A 129 -9.11 -16.15 13.06
N LEU A 130 -9.91 -15.97 14.12
CA LEU A 130 -11.25 -15.37 14.02
C LEU A 130 -11.18 -13.91 13.58
N ILE A 131 -10.28 -13.10 14.17
CA ILE A 131 -10.08 -11.71 13.72
C ILE A 131 -9.73 -11.67 12.23
N GLN A 132 -8.79 -12.50 11.78
CA GLN A 132 -8.42 -12.57 10.37
C GLN A 132 -9.58 -13.02 9.47
N LEU A 133 -10.44 -13.91 9.95
CA LEU A 133 -11.65 -14.33 9.25
C LEU A 133 -12.59 -13.15 9.03
N PHE A 134 -12.95 -12.44 10.12
CA PHE A 134 -13.88 -11.32 10.07
C PHE A 134 -13.34 -10.17 9.22
N VAL A 135 -12.07 -9.81 9.41
CA VAL A 135 -11.43 -8.76 8.59
C VAL A 135 -11.36 -9.19 7.13
N GLY A 136 -11.01 -10.45 6.86
CA GLY A 136 -10.96 -11.00 5.51
C GLY A 136 -12.31 -10.98 4.79
N LEU A 137 -13.38 -11.34 5.51
CA LEU A 137 -14.75 -11.31 4.99
C LEU A 137 -15.21 -9.87 4.75
N PHE A 138 -14.95 -8.96 5.70
CA PHE A 138 -15.33 -7.56 5.62
C PHE A 138 -14.68 -6.86 4.41
N LEU A 139 -13.41 -7.17 4.13
CA LEU A 139 -12.67 -6.71 2.96
C LEU A 139 -13.32 -7.09 1.63
N ILE A 140 -13.97 -8.26 1.57
CA ILE A 140 -14.62 -8.77 0.36
C ILE A 140 -16.02 -8.20 0.20
N VAL A 141 -16.78 -8.08 1.30
CA VAL A 141 -18.16 -7.58 1.29
C VAL A 141 -18.22 -6.09 0.96
N SER A 142 -17.26 -5.30 1.44
CA SER A 142 -17.29 -3.84 1.32
C SER A 142 -15.94 -3.22 0.93
N PRO A 143 -15.33 -3.64 -0.20
CA PRO A 143 -13.95 -3.27 -0.55
C PRO A 143 -13.75 -1.75 -0.64
N LEU A 144 -14.72 -1.02 -1.21
CA LEU A 144 -14.68 0.44 -1.32
C LEU A 144 -14.62 1.14 0.04
N SER A 145 -15.35 0.64 1.03
CA SER A 145 -15.36 1.21 2.38
C SER A 145 -13.98 1.11 3.03
N ILE A 146 -13.29 -0.03 2.87
CA ILE A 146 -11.92 -0.16 3.35
C ILE A 146 -10.98 0.77 2.59
N SER A 147 -11.11 0.88 1.27
CA SER A 147 -10.26 1.79 0.51
C SER A 147 -10.43 3.26 0.90
N LEU A 148 -11.66 3.70 1.18
CA LEU A 148 -11.95 5.02 1.74
C LEU A 148 -11.32 5.18 3.13
N PHE A 149 -11.46 4.19 3.98
CA PHE A 149 -10.84 4.19 5.31
C PHE A 149 -9.31 4.27 5.25
N LEU A 150 -8.67 3.50 4.37
CA LEU A 150 -7.22 3.53 4.14
C LEU A 150 -6.78 4.88 3.58
N LEU A 151 -7.54 5.48 2.66
CA LEU A 151 -7.25 6.81 2.13
C LEU A 151 -7.29 7.88 3.23
N ASN A 152 -8.27 7.81 4.13
CA ASN A 152 -8.39 8.73 5.27
C ASN A 152 -7.23 8.56 6.25
N ILE A 153 -6.82 7.32 6.55
CA ILE A 153 -5.62 7.04 7.36
C ILE A 153 -4.38 7.66 6.70
N LEU A 154 -4.23 7.49 5.39
CA LEU A 154 -3.12 8.04 4.62
C LEU A 154 -3.12 9.58 4.64
N GLY A 155 -4.31 10.21 4.53
CA GLY A 155 -4.48 11.65 4.72
C GLY A 155 -4.08 12.11 6.12
N LEU A 156 -4.46 11.37 7.16
CA LEU A 156 -4.04 11.63 8.54
C LEU A 156 -2.51 11.54 8.70
N PHE A 157 -1.86 10.55 8.10
CA PHE A 157 -0.40 10.44 8.09
C PHE A 157 0.27 11.66 7.45
N PHE A 158 -0.24 12.11 6.30
CA PHE A 158 0.29 13.32 5.65
C PHE A 158 0.13 14.56 6.51
N LEU A 159 -0.99 14.72 7.21
CA LEU A 159 -1.18 15.80 8.19
C LEU A 159 -0.17 15.72 9.33
N ILE A 160 0.00 14.54 9.93
CA ILE A 160 0.94 14.34 11.05
C ILE A 160 2.37 14.66 10.61
N ILE A 161 2.81 14.16 9.46
CA ILE A 161 4.15 14.42 8.92
C ILE A 161 4.33 15.90 8.63
N GLY A 162 3.35 16.55 7.99
CA GLY A 162 3.39 17.97 7.68
C GLY A 162 3.45 18.86 8.93
N ILE A 163 2.72 18.51 9.99
CA ILE A 163 2.79 19.21 11.28
C ILE A 163 4.15 18.99 11.95
N GLN A 164 4.70 17.77 11.90
CA GLN A 164 6.03 17.49 12.45
C GLN A 164 7.13 18.27 11.73
N SER A 165 7.07 18.37 10.40
CA SER A 165 8.03 19.14 9.62
C SER A 165 7.89 20.64 9.86
N LEU A 166 6.67 21.16 10.07
CA LEU A 166 6.47 22.55 10.53
C LEU A 166 7.11 22.80 11.89
N ARG A 167 6.91 21.89 12.85
CA ARG A 167 7.54 22.00 14.19
C ARG A 167 9.06 22.00 14.10
N LEU A 168 9.63 21.15 13.25
CA LEU A 168 11.07 21.12 13.01
C LEU A 168 11.57 22.45 12.43
N PHE A 169 10.84 23.02 11.47
CA PHE A 169 11.18 24.33 10.90
C PHE A 169 11.18 25.44 11.97
N MET A 170 10.15 25.50 12.82
CA MET A 170 10.07 26.50 13.90
C MET A 170 11.23 26.35 14.89
N LYS A 171 11.60 25.12 15.26
CA LYS A 171 12.75 24.88 16.14
C LYS A 171 14.06 25.36 15.52
N LEU A 172 14.29 25.04 14.24
CA LEU A 172 15.45 25.52 13.49
C LEU A 172 15.49 27.04 13.30
N GLN A 173 14.36 27.73 13.41
CA GLN A 173 14.29 29.19 13.40
C GLN A 173 14.61 29.79 14.77
N ASN A 174 14.18 29.14 15.86
CA ASN A 174 14.36 29.61 17.23
C ASN A 174 15.76 29.33 17.82
N ASP A 175 16.48 28.32 17.31
CA ASP A 175 17.88 28.02 17.68
C ASP A 175 18.91 28.96 16.97
N ARG A 176 18.52 30.20 16.65
CA ARG A 176 19.38 31.27 16.12
C ARG A 176 19.32 32.47 17.03
#